data_AF-A0A4Y7I7J4-F1
#
_entry.id   AF-A0A4Y7I7J4-F1
#
_cell.length_a   1.000
_cell.length_b   1.000
_cell.length_c   1.000
_cell.angle_alpha   90.00
_cell.angle_beta   90.00
_cell.angle_gamma   90.00
#
_symmetry.space_group_name_H-M   'P 1'
#
loop_
_entity.id
_entity.type
_entity.pdbx_description
1 polymer ?
#
loop_
_entity_poly.entity_id
_entity_poly.type
_entity_poly.pdbx_seq_one_letter_code
_entity_poly.pdbx_strand_id
1 'polypeptide(L)'
;MTVISPSLDDERLFTSRQAGGRFLYKIYFLVFLTGIVSLLYYRVTNIAYDHPVLWFLITLAEFWFGVTWFLQQGFRWAPTYHVEYPERLAESNLPPIDVLVCTADPDREPPSIVANTLLSLMSYDYDVNKLSYYISDDGGSQLTFHAVYLASIFAKSWLPFCKKYNVEPRSPKVYFSTSSTSSPSGQSFRQEYDKIKAKFEKMQERIEKAGQIRNVPIETRNEHKGFKEWDTKVDPRDHASIIEVLLRGNGVDKDDEGNPMPSLVYVSREKRPTSHHRFKAGALNALVQPSVGIDK
;
A
#
# COMPACT_ATOMS: atom_id res chain seq x y z
N MET A 1 14.78 48.08 -8.98
CA MET A 1 14.21 46.83 -8.41
C MET A 1 15.08 45.69 -8.87
N THR A 2 16.02 45.29 -8.02
CA THR A 2 16.96 44.21 -8.29
C THR A 2 16.19 42.90 -8.12
N VAL A 3 15.90 42.22 -9.23
CA VAL A 3 15.36 40.86 -9.20
C VAL A 3 16.46 39.98 -8.64
N ILE A 4 16.36 39.64 -7.36
CA ILE A 4 17.22 38.63 -6.73
C ILE A 4 16.84 37.32 -7.39
N SER A 5 17.71 36.81 -8.26
CA SER A 5 17.60 35.46 -8.81
C SER A 5 17.48 34.48 -7.63
N PRO A 6 16.49 33.57 -7.61
CA PRO A 6 16.34 32.60 -6.54
C PRO A 6 17.64 31.80 -6.40
N SER A 7 18.01 31.48 -5.15
CA SER A 7 19.20 30.70 -4.88
C SER A 7 19.03 29.28 -5.45
N LEU A 8 20.11 28.60 -5.84
CA LEU A 8 20.05 27.21 -6.35
C LEU A 8 19.36 26.22 -5.37
N ASP A 9 19.25 26.58 -4.08
CA ASP A 9 18.52 25.80 -3.08
C ASP A 9 17.00 26.02 -3.12
N ASP A 10 16.50 27.08 -3.76
CA ASP A 10 15.07 27.36 -3.90
C ASP A 10 14.41 26.57 -5.04
N GLU A 11 15.18 26.05 -6.00
CA GLU A 11 14.68 25.19 -7.09
C GLU A 11 14.64 23.70 -6.74
N ARG A 12 15.32 23.27 -5.68
CA ARG A 12 15.37 21.85 -5.32
C ARG A 12 14.03 21.36 -4.76
N LEU A 13 13.50 20.28 -5.35
CA LEU A 13 12.29 19.58 -4.88
C LEU A 13 12.52 18.80 -3.59
N PHE A 14 13.77 18.42 -3.30
CA PHE A 14 14.15 17.78 -2.05
C PHE A 14 15.59 18.13 -1.67
N THR A 15 15.90 18.10 -0.36
CA THR A 15 17.26 18.25 0.15
C THR A 15 17.63 17.08 1.05
N SER A 16 18.85 16.56 0.91
CA SER A 16 19.37 15.52 1.79
C SER A 16 20.12 16.17 2.95
N ARG A 17 19.64 15.94 4.18
CA ARG A 17 20.27 16.45 5.41
C ARG A 17 20.98 15.34 6.15
N GLN A 18 22.12 15.69 6.72
CA GLN A 18 22.87 14.79 7.59
C GLN A 18 22.17 14.71 8.95
N ALA A 19 21.88 13.50 9.43
CA ALA A 19 21.37 13.35 10.79
C ALA A 19 22.44 13.78 11.81
N GLY A 20 22.00 14.44 12.88
CA GLY A 20 22.84 14.80 14.02
C GLY A 20 23.33 13.57 14.79
N GLY A 21 24.18 13.76 15.79
CA GLY A 21 24.61 12.68 16.69
C GLY A 21 25.64 11.69 16.11
N ARG A 22 26.08 11.86 14.85
CA ARG A 22 27.11 11.02 14.21
C ARG A 22 28.40 10.93 15.03
N PHE A 23 28.81 12.03 15.64
CA PHE A 23 29.99 12.07 16.50
C PHE A 23 29.83 11.17 17.73
N LEU A 24 28.69 11.28 18.43
CA LEU A 24 28.37 10.42 19.57
C LEU A 24 28.28 8.95 19.16
N TYR A 25 27.70 8.66 18.01
CA TYR A 25 27.64 7.30 17.48
C TYR A 25 29.03 6.72 17.17
N LYS A 26 29.96 7.53 16.62
CA LYS A 26 31.35 7.10 16.39
C LYS A 26 32.08 6.80 17.71
N ILE A 27 31.85 7.58 18.76
CA ILE A 27 32.39 7.29 20.10
C ILE A 27 31.82 5.97 20.62
N TYR A 28 30.49 5.80 20.57
CA TYR A 28 29.83 4.56 20.94
C TYR A 28 30.41 3.35 20.19
N PHE A 29 30.59 3.48 18.88
CA PHE A 29 31.17 2.44 18.03
C PHE A 29 32.58 2.05 18.50
N LEU A 30 33.45 3.03 18.76
CA LEU A 30 34.82 2.76 19.21
C LEU A 30 34.86 2.08 20.58
N VAL A 31 34.06 2.55 21.53
CA VAL A 31 33.97 1.97 22.88
C VAL A 31 33.49 0.52 22.80
N PHE A 32 32.43 0.26 22.04
CA PHE A 32 31.85 -1.07 21.94
C PHE A 32 32.75 -2.03 21.15
N LEU A 33 33.39 -1.56 20.08
CA LEU A 33 34.40 -2.33 19.32
C LEU A 33 35.57 -2.74 20.22
N THR A 34 36.06 -1.81 21.04
CA THR A 34 37.12 -2.10 22.01
C THR A 34 36.67 -3.17 23.01
N GLY A 35 35.42 -3.10 23.49
CA GLY A 35 34.84 -4.12 24.37
C GLY A 35 34.78 -5.51 23.71
N ILE A 36 34.34 -5.60 22.45
CA ILE A 36 34.29 -6.86 21.69
C ILE A 36 35.70 -7.43 21.52
N VAL A 37 36.66 -6.62 21.07
CA VAL A 37 38.06 -7.06 20.87
C VAL A 37 38.67 -7.52 22.19
N SER A 38 38.42 -6.81 23.30
CA SER A 38 38.91 -7.19 24.63
C SER A 38 38.31 -8.51 25.12
N LEU A 39 37.01 -8.72 24.88
CA LEU A 39 36.33 -9.96 25.25
C LEU A 39 36.85 -11.15 24.43
N LEU A 40 37.04 -10.98 23.12
CA LEU A 40 37.62 -12.02 22.27
C LEU A 40 39.07 -12.32 22.66
N TYR A 41 39.86 -11.29 22.97
CA TYR A 41 41.22 -11.45 23.49
C TYR A 41 41.22 -12.28 24.78
N TYR A 42 40.37 -11.94 25.75
CA TYR A 42 40.23 -12.68 27.00
C TYR A 42 39.87 -14.15 26.77
N ARG A 43 38.95 -14.45 25.85
CA ARG A 43 38.53 -15.82 25.52
C ARG A 43 39.64 -16.67 24.92
N VAL A 44 40.51 -16.06 24.11
CA VAL A 44 41.65 -16.73 23.48
C VAL A 44 42.79 -16.93 24.47
N THR A 45 43.04 -15.99 25.38
CA THR A 45 44.15 -16.10 26.34
C THR A 45 43.81 -16.96 27.57
N ASN A 46 42.54 -17.05 27.97
CA ASN A 46 42.11 -17.77 29.17
C ASN A 46 41.24 -18.98 28.81
N ILE A 47 41.84 -19.98 28.17
CA ILE A 47 41.12 -21.21 27.80
C ILE A 47 40.87 -22.06 29.06
N ALA A 48 39.60 -22.36 29.34
CA ALA A 48 39.21 -23.20 30.46
C ALA A 48 39.53 -24.68 30.19
N TYR A 49 40.22 -25.34 31.14
CA TYR A 49 40.63 -26.74 31.02
C TYR A 49 39.50 -27.74 31.33
N ASP A 50 38.54 -27.36 32.18
CA ASP A 50 37.51 -28.29 32.66
C ASP A 50 36.47 -28.67 31.58
N HIS A 51 36.15 -27.74 30.68
CA HIS A 51 35.13 -27.92 29.62
C HIS A 51 35.52 -27.23 28.30
N PRO A 52 36.53 -27.72 27.57
CA PRO A 52 37.10 -27.03 26.41
C PRO A 52 36.12 -26.92 25.22
N VAL A 53 35.26 -27.92 25.03
CA VAL A 53 34.26 -27.92 23.94
C VAL A 53 33.19 -26.84 24.16
N LEU A 54 32.66 -26.73 25.39
CA LEU A 54 31.67 -25.70 25.72
C LEU A 54 32.29 -24.31 25.64
N TRP A 55 33.53 -24.16 26.10
CA TRP A 55 34.27 -22.90 25.98
C TRP A 55 34.45 -22.47 24.51
N PHE A 56 34.82 -23.41 23.63
CA PHE A 56 34.94 -23.17 22.20
C PHE A 56 33.61 -22.76 21.56
N LEU A 57 32.52 -23.46 21.85
CA LEU A 57 31.20 -23.16 21.29
C LEU A 57 30.71 -21.76 21.70
N ILE A 58 30.89 -21.38 22.96
CA ILE A 58 30.54 -20.04 23.46
C ILE A 58 31.40 -18.98 22.78
N THR A 59 32.72 -19.21 22.68
CA THR A 59 33.64 -18.28 22.01
C THR A 59 33.28 -18.09 20.54
N LEU A 60 32.91 -19.17 19.84
CA LEU A 60 32.47 -19.11 18.45
C LEU A 60 31.16 -18.32 18.29
N ALA A 61 30.20 -18.51 19.21
CA ALA A 61 28.96 -17.75 19.22
C ALA A 61 29.20 -16.25 19.49
N GLU A 62 30.04 -15.91 20.47
CA GLU A 62 30.42 -14.52 20.78
C GLU A 62 31.16 -13.85 19.61
N PHE A 63 32.06 -14.57 18.95
CA PHE A 63 32.72 -14.11 17.73
C PHE A 63 31.71 -13.80 16.63
N TRP A 64 30.75 -14.70 16.40
CA TRP A 64 29.70 -14.50 15.41
C TRP A 64 28.80 -13.29 15.74
N PHE A 65 28.44 -13.10 17.01
CA PHE A 65 27.74 -11.89 17.47
C PHE A 65 28.58 -10.63 17.26
N GLY A 66 29.89 -10.67 17.52
CA GLY A 66 30.80 -9.55 17.25
C GLY A 66 30.88 -9.19 15.77
N VAL A 67 31.02 -10.19 14.90
CA VAL A 67 31.05 -10.02 13.44
C VAL A 67 29.73 -9.45 12.91
N THR A 68 28.60 -10.03 13.31
CA THR A 68 27.27 -9.54 12.89
C THR A 68 27.01 -8.13 13.39
N TRP A 69 27.39 -7.80 14.63
CA TRP A 69 27.33 -6.44 15.16
C TRP A 69 28.17 -5.49 14.31
N PHE A 70 29.44 -5.83 14.01
CA PHE A 70 30.34 -4.99 13.22
C PHE A 70 29.79 -4.73 11.81
N LEU A 71 29.33 -5.77 11.11
CA LEU A 71 28.75 -5.65 9.77
C LEU A 71 27.50 -4.75 9.74
N GLN A 72 26.71 -4.74 10.82
CA GLN A 72 25.53 -3.87 10.93
C GLN A 72 25.88 -2.38 11.12
N GLN A 73 27.08 -2.03 11.59
CA GLN A 73 27.44 -0.63 11.88
C GLN A 73 27.54 0.22 10.60
N GLY A 74 27.82 -0.39 9.44
CA GLY A 74 27.88 0.30 8.15
C GLY A 74 26.58 1.06 7.83
N PHE A 75 25.41 0.48 8.15
CA PHE A 75 24.10 1.12 7.91
C PHE A 75 23.84 2.35 8.79
N ARG A 76 24.56 2.49 9.90
CA ARG A 76 24.36 3.55 10.90
C ARG A 76 25.50 4.57 10.91
N TRP A 77 26.50 4.41 10.05
CA TRP A 77 27.70 5.24 10.05
C TRP A 77 27.44 6.70 9.63
N ALA A 78 26.55 6.90 8.67
CA ALA A 78 26.22 8.22 8.13
C ALA A 78 24.73 8.35 7.78
N PRO A 79 23.83 8.29 8.77
CA PRO A 79 22.39 8.42 8.53
C PRO A 79 22.07 9.77 7.88
N THR A 80 21.29 9.74 6.80
CA THR A 80 20.78 10.90 6.08
C THR A 80 19.27 10.82 5.98
N TYR A 81 18.59 11.95 6.11
CA TYR A 81 17.15 12.05 5.87
C TYR A 81 16.90 13.04 4.73
N HIS A 82 15.84 12.80 3.97
CA HIS A 82 15.40 13.69 2.90
C HIS A 82 14.31 14.60 3.44
N VAL A 83 14.34 15.87 3.04
CA VAL A 83 13.27 16.84 3.28
C VAL A 83 12.71 17.21 1.92
N GLU A 84 11.46 16.85 1.69
CA GLU A 84 10.68 17.17 0.49
C GLU A 84 10.02 18.55 0.58
N TYR A 85 9.83 19.18 -0.59
CA TYR A 85 9.17 20.48 -0.74
C TYR A 85 8.07 20.38 -1.83
N PRO A 86 6.93 19.74 -1.53
CA PRO A 86 5.85 19.53 -2.51
C PRO A 86 5.33 20.83 -3.14
N GLU A 87 5.35 21.93 -2.39
CA GLU A 87 4.91 23.25 -2.84
C GLU A 87 5.74 23.83 -4.00
N ARG A 88 6.93 23.28 -4.25
CA ARG A 88 7.82 23.66 -5.36
C ARG A 88 7.57 22.85 -6.62
N LEU A 89 6.73 21.82 -6.56
CA LEU A 89 6.42 20.95 -7.68
C LEU A 89 5.39 21.62 -8.60
N ALA A 90 5.70 21.75 -9.88
CA ALA A 90 4.76 22.25 -10.87
C ALA A 90 3.66 21.21 -11.16
N GLU A 91 2.42 21.50 -10.77
CA GLU A 91 1.26 20.60 -10.93
C GLU A 91 0.96 20.20 -12.39
N SER A 92 1.37 21.01 -13.37
CA SER A 92 1.07 20.78 -14.79
C SER A 92 1.82 19.60 -15.41
N ASN A 93 3.01 19.23 -14.90
CA ASN A 93 3.91 18.24 -15.53
C ASN A 93 4.04 16.93 -14.74
N LEU A 94 2.99 16.55 -14.03
CA LEU A 94 2.94 15.29 -13.29
C LEU A 94 2.93 14.05 -14.22
N PRO A 95 3.71 12.99 -13.96
CA PRO A 95 3.69 11.75 -14.76
C PRO A 95 2.43 10.89 -14.49
N PRO A 96 2.01 10.03 -15.41
CA PRO A 96 1.05 8.95 -15.11
C PRO A 96 1.59 8.00 -14.04
N ILE A 97 0.72 7.52 -13.16
CA ILE A 97 1.03 6.60 -12.06
C ILE A 97 0.05 5.43 -12.06
N ASP A 98 0.62 4.22 -12.13
CA ASP A 98 -0.10 2.98 -11.92
C ASP A 98 0.00 2.54 -10.46
N VAL A 99 -1.15 2.37 -9.81
CA VAL A 99 -1.24 1.87 -8.44
C VAL A 99 -1.63 0.39 -8.47
N LEU A 100 -0.66 -0.47 -8.14
CA LEU A 100 -0.82 -1.91 -8.14
C LEU A 100 -1.15 -2.42 -6.74
N VAL A 101 -2.33 -3.04 -6.58
CA VAL A 101 -2.79 -3.65 -5.33
C VAL A 101 -2.87 -5.15 -5.52
N CYS A 102 -2.04 -5.91 -4.82
CA CYS A 102 -2.12 -7.37 -4.83
C CYS A 102 -2.87 -7.84 -3.59
N THR A 103 -3.84 -8.71 -3.79
CA THR A 103 -4.55 -9.41 -2.72
C THR A 103 -4.43 -10.92 -2.87
N ALA A 104 -4.41 -11.61 -1.73
CA ALA A 104 -4.33 -13.07 -1.67
C ALA A 104 -5.72 -13.69 -1.88
N ASP A 105 -6.32 -14.23 -0.83
CA ASP A 105 -7.64 -14.85 -0.84
C ASP A 105 -8.51 -14.20 0.25
N PRO A 106 -9.85 -14.26 0.14
CA PRO A 106 -10.76 -13.58 1.07
C PRO A 106 -10.67 -14.10 2.52
N ASP A 107 -10.07 -15.27 2.76
CA ASP A 107 -9.89 -15.81 4.11
C ASP A 107 -8.67 -15.19 4.80
N ARG A 108 -7.58 -14.99 4.06
CA ARG A 108 -6.37 -14.32 4.56
C ARG A 108 -6.51 -12.81 4.58
N GLU A 109 -7.15 -12.25 3.57
CA GLU A 109 -7.32 -10.82 3.37
C GLU A 109 -8.81 -10.50 3.18
N PRO A 110 -9.53 -10.18 4.27
CA PRO A 110 -10.97 -9.95 4.22
C PRO A 110 -11.37 -8.90 3.16
N PRO A 111 -12.39 -9.18 2.33
CA PRO A 111 -12.79 -8.28 1.25
C PRO A 111 -13.16 -6.85 1.72
N SER A 112 -13.64 -6.71 2.95
CA SER A 112 -13.91 -5.40 3.55
C SER A 112 -12.65 -4.55 3.73
N ILE A 113 -11.51 -5.17 4.08
CA ILE A 113 -10.22 -4.50 4.22
C ILE A 113 -9.68 -4.11 2.84
N VAL A 114 -9.83 -4.99 1.84
CA VAL A 114 -9.45 -4.72 0.45
C VAL A 114 -10.21 -3.49 -0.09
N ALA A 115 -11.54 -3.45 0.10
CA ALA A 115 -12.37 -2.31 -0.30
C ALA A 115 -11.93 -0.99 0.36
N ASN A 116 -11.65 -1.00 1.67
CA ASN A 116 -11.19 0.21 2.38
C ASN A 116 -9.81 0.67 1.92
N THR A 117 -8.90 -0.28 1.69
CA THR A 117 -7.55 0.02 1.19
C THR A 117 -7.63 0.64 -0.19
N LEU A 118 -8.45 0.07 -1.08
CA LEU A 118 -8.69 0.61 -2.42
C LEU A 118 -9.25 2.04 -2.36
N LEU A 119 -10.29 2.29 -1.56
CA LEU A 119 -10.90 3.62 -1.42
C LEU A 119 -9.91 4.66 -0.88
N SER A 120 -9.02 4.25 0.02
CA SER A 120 -7.95 5.10 0.54
C SER A 120 -6.90 5.44 -0.53
N LEU A 121 -6.60 4.51 -1.43
CA LEU A 121 -5.65 4.72 -2.53
C LEU A 121 -6.26 5.58 -3.64
N MET A 122 -7.54 5.35 -3.94
CA MET A 122 -8.29 6.09 -4.96
C MET A 122 -8.55 7.56 -4.58
N SER A 123 -8.38 7.92 -3.31
CA SER A 123 -8.56 9.28 -2.79
C SER A 123 -7.23 10.03 -2.59
N TYR A 124 -6.17 9.59 -3.28
CA TYR A 124 -4.92 10.34 -3.38
C TYR A 124 -5.13 11.67 -4.08
N ASP A 125 -4.44 12.71 -3.61
CA ASP A 125 -4.50 14.04 -4.20
C ASP A 125 -3.59 14.10 -5.43
N TYR A 126 -4.14 13.71 -6.58
CA TYR A 126 -3.46 13.68 -7.87
C TYR A 126 -4.46 13.90 -9.01
N ASP A 127 -3.94 14.14 -10.22
CA ASP A 127 -4.78 14.19 -11.42
C ASP A 127 -5.38 12.81 -11.71
N VAL A 128 -6.71 12.73 -11.65
CA VAL A 128 -7.49 11.51 -11.91
C VAL A 128 -7.27 10.94 -13.30
N ASN A 129 -6.90 11.76 -14.29
CA ASN A 129 -6.60 11.29 -15.65
C ASN A 129 -5.22 10.63 -15.76
N LYS A 130 -4.39 10.78 -14.72
CA LYS A 130 -3.03 10.23 -14.64
C LYS A 130 -2.93 9.08 -13.64
N LEU A 131 -4.03 8.69 -13.02
CA LEU A 131 -4.09 7.59 -12.07
C LEU A 131 -4.84 6.39 -12.67
N SER A 132 -4.15 5.26 -12.68
CA SER A 132 -4.72 3.96 -13.06
C SER A 132 -4.55 2.98 -11.91
N TYR A 133 -5.64 2.34 -11.48
CA TYR A 133 -5.65 1.40 -10.36
C TYR A 133 -5.84 -0.02 -10.87
N TYR A 134 -4.95 -0.92 -10.45
CA TYR A 134 -4.98 -2.32 -10.83
C TYR A 134 -5.01 -3.19 -9.58
N ILE A 135 -6.02 -4.05 -9.47
CA ILE A 135 -6.15 -5.00 -8.37
C ILE A 135 -5.89 -6.40 -8.89
N SER A 136 -4.79 -7.01 -8.46
CA SER A 136 -4.51 -8.42 -8.71
C SER A 136 -5.03 -9.27 -7.55
N ASP A 137 -6.05 -10.07 -7.81
CA ASP A 137 -6.58 -11.09 -6.89
C ASP A 137 -5.97 -12.46 -7.21
N ASP A 138 -5.08 -12.93 -6.34
CA ASP A 138 -4.47 -14.25 -6.50
C ASP A 138 -5.48 -15.37 -6.21
N GLY A 139 -6.51 -15.13 -5.38
CA GLY A 139 -7.53 -16.13 -5.05
C GLY A 139 -8.61 -16.29 -6.12
N GLY A 140 -8.73 -15.33 -7.05
CA GLY A 140 -9.77 -15.33 -8.08
C GLY A 140 -11.18 -15.42 -7.48
N SER A 141 -11.39 -14.75 -6.33
CA SER A 141 -12.60 -14.93 -5.54
C SER A 141 -13.71 -13.96 -5.95
N GLN A 142 -14.90 -14.50 -6.12
CA GLN A 142 -16.11 -13.70 -6.35
C GLN A 142 -16.37 -12.69 -5.21
N LEU A 143 -15.98 -13.02 -3.97
CA LEU A 143 -16.18 -12.13 -2.82
C LEU A 143 -15.24 -10.92 -2.87
N THR A 144 -14.01 -11.12 -3.30
CA THR A 144 -13.04 -10.05 -3.54
C THR A 144 -13.53 -9.15 -4.67
N PHE A 145 -13.92 -9.73 -5.80
CA PHE A 145 -14.48 -8.97 -6.92
C PHE A 145 -15.73 -8.16 -6.51
N HIS A 146 -16.62 -8.76 -5.72
CA HIS A 146 -17.79 -8.08 -5.17
C HIS A 146 -17.43 -6.88 -4.31
N ALA A 147 -16.45 -7.01 -3.41
CA ALA A 147 -16.02 -5.91 -2.57
C ALA A 147 -15.38 -4.77 -3.38
N VAL A 148 -14.58 -5.09 -4.40
CA VAL A 148 -14.00 -4.09 -5.30
C VAL A 148 -15.08 -3.38 -6.12
N TYR A 149 -16.06 -4.11 -6.66
CA TYR A 149 -17.19 -3.54 -7.38
C TYR A 149 -18.02 -2.60 -6.49
N LEU A 150 -18.33 -3.01 -5.26
CA LEU A 150 -19.04 -2.15 -4.33
C LEU A 150 -18.22 -0.92 -3.93
N ALA A 151 -16.90 -1.07 -3.78
CA ALA A 151 -15.99 0.04 -3.56
C ALA A 151 -15.98 1.02 -4.75
N SER A 152 -16.02 0.55 -6.00
CA SER A 152 -16.06 1.43 -7.18
C SER A 152 -17.35 2.26 -7.25
N ILE A 153 -18.48 1.69 -6.82
CA ILE A 153 -19.74 2.43 -6.69
C ILE A 153 -19.62 3.50 -5.60
N PHE A 154 -19.13 3.12 -4.42
CA PHE A 154 -19.01 4.05 -3.31
C PHE A 154 -17.97 5.15 -3.56
N ALA A 155 -16.91 4.85 -4.33
CA ALA A 155 -15.88 5.79 -4.72
C ALA A 155 -16.47 7.04 -5.39
N LYS A 156 -17.52 6.90 -6.22
CA LYS A 156 -18.22 8.04 -6.86
C LYS A 156 -18.74 9.09 -5.87
N SER A 157 -19.00 8.70 -4.63
CA SER A 157 -19.41 9.62 -3.56
C SER A 157 -18.26 9.95 -2.60
N TRP A 158 -17.36 9.01 -2.37
CA TRP A 158 -16.25 9.16 -1.42
C TRP A 158 -15.14 10.08 -1.90
N LEU A 159 -14.74 9.96 -3.18
CA LEU A 159 -13.65 10.76 -3.75
C LEU A 159 -13.94 12.26 -3.76
N PRO A 160 -15.10 12.74 -4.26
CA PRO A 160 -15.44 14.16 -4.20
C PRO A 160 -15.55 14.66 -2.75
N PHE A 161 -16.14 13.87 -1.85
CA PHE A 161 -16.22 14.20 -0.42
C PHE A 161 -14.82 14.38 0.20
N CYS A 162 -13.89 13.48 -0.12
CA CYS A 162 -12.51 13.56 0.32
C CYS A 162 -11.83 14.84 -0.15
N LYS A 163 -11.99 15.18 -1.43
CA LYS A 163 -11.38 16.37 -2.03
C LYS A 163 -11.98 17.66 -1.46
N LYS A 164 -13.31 17.73 -1.36
CA LYS A 164 -14.05 18.90 -0.89
C LYS A 164 -13.75 19.28 0.55
N TYR A 165 -13.61 18.30 1.45
CA TYR A 165 -13.40 18.55 2.88
C TYR A 165 -11.98 18.25 3.37
N ASN A 166 -11.04 18.00 2.45
CA ASN A 166 -9.68 17.60 2.74
C ASN A 166 -9.59 16.51 3.83
N VAL A 167 -10.33 15.42 3.62
CA VAL A 167 -10.49 14.35 4.61
C VAL A 167 -9.17 13.65 4.92
N GLU A 168 -8.80 13.60 6.21
CA GLU A 168 -7.67 12.83 6.70
C GLU A 168 -8.05 12.05 7.98
N PRO A 169 -7.74 10.75 8.08
CA PRO A 169 -7.14 9.88 7.05
C PRO A 169 -8.12 9.53 5.92
N ARG A 170 -7.57 9.22 4.73
CA ARG A 170 -8.33 8.91 3.50
C ARG A 170 -9.05 7.56 3.50
N SER A 171 -8.75 6.69 4.47
CA SER A 171 -9.43 5.40 4.64
C SER A 171 -10.80 5.60 5.31
N PRO A 172 -11.93 5.26 4.65
CA PRO A 172 -13.26 5.51 5.20
C PRO A 172 -13.48 4.84 6.56
N LYS A 173 -13.06 3.57 6.72
CA LYS A 173 -13.19 2.85 8.00
C LYS A 173 -12.49 3.57 9.15
N VAL A 174 -11.27 4.07 8.92
CA VAL A 174 -10.49 4.77 9.95
C VAL A 174 -11.09 6.15 10.23
N TYR A 175 -11.48 6.86 9.17
CA TYR A 175 -12.09 8.18 9.27
C TYR A 175 -13.40 8.13 10.09
N PHE A 176 -14.32 7.23 9.75
CA PHE A 176 -15.60 7.11 10.45
C PHE A 176 -15.50 6.48 11.85
N SER A 177 -14.41 5.76 12.16
CA SER A 177 -14.17 5.24 13.52
C SER A 177 -13.55 6.26 14.47
N THR A 178 -12.90 7.31 13.94
CA THR A 178 -12.25 8.33 14.76
C THR A 178 -13.28 9.36 15.22
N SER A 179 -13.37 9.62 16.52
CA SER A 179 -14.20 10.70 17.07
C SER A 179 -13.66 12.04 16.57
N SER A 180 -14.35 12.64 15.61
CA SER A 180 -13.89 13.80 14.87
C SER A 180 -13.85 15.09 15.73
N THR A 181 -12.69 15.41 16.31
CA THR A 181 -12.46 16.69 17.01
C THR A 181 -12.13 17.86 16.06
N SER A 182 -11.82 17.58 14.79
CA SER A 182 -11.39 18.57 13.78
C SER A 182 -12.29 18.60 12.53
N SER A 183 -13.57 18.23 12.66
CA SER A 183 -14.49 18.31 11.52
C SER A 183 -14.88 19.76 11.20
N PRO A 184 -14.94 20.16 9.93
CA PRO A 184 -15.46 21.46 9.51
C PRO A 184 -16.85 21.72 10.11
N SER A 185 -17.03 22.88 10.74
CA SER A 185 -18.31 23.26 11.34
C SER A 185 -19.26 23.79 10.26
N GLY A 186 -20.32 23.04 9.93
CA GLY A 186 -21.36 23.49 9.00
C GLY A 186 -22.52 22.49 8.87
N GLN A 187 -23.75 22.99 8.74
CA GLN A 187 -24.94 22.14 8.56
C GLN A 187 -24.87 21.33 7.26
N SER A 188 -24.39 21.95 6.17
CA SER A 188 -24.19 21.27 4.87
C SER A 188 -23.16 20.14 4.97
N PHE A 189 -22.03 20.37 5.66
CA PHE A 189 -21.05 19.31 5.92
C PHE A 189 -21.68 18.15 6.69
N ARG A 190 -22.46 18.43 7.74
CA ARG A 190 -23.06 17.37 8.56
C ARG A 190 -24.03 16.49 7.76
N GLN A 191 -24.87 17.11 6.95
CA GLN A 191 -25.81 16.39 6.08
C GLN A 191 -25.08 15.51 5.05
N GLU A 192 -24.03 16.04 4.43
CA GLU A 192 -23.20 15.26 3.49
C GLU A 192 -22.45 14.14 4.20
N TYR A 193 -21.84 14.41 5.37
CA TYR A 193 -21.17 13.42 6.20
C TYR A 193 -22.09 12.26 6.56
N ASP A 194 -23.29 12.55 7.08
CA ASP A 194 -24.25 11.51 7.49
C ASP A 194 -24.72 10.68 6.27
N LYS A 195 -24.91 11.34 5.11
CA LYS A 195 -25.24 10.65 3.84
C LYS A 195 -24.11 9.73 3.35
N ILE A 196 -22.86 10.20 3.37
CA ILE A 196 -21.70 9.41 2.93
C ILE A 196 -21.45 8.26 3.91
N LYS A 197 -21.56 8.52 5.22
CA LYS A 197 -21.44 7.49 6.25
C LYS A 197 -22.48 6.38 6.08
N ALA A 198 -23.74 6.74 5.81
CA ALA A 198 -24.79 5.74 5.53
C ALA A 198 -24.48 4.91 4.27
N LYS A 199 -23.96 5.53 3.20
CA LYS A 199 -23.51 4.80 2.00
C LYS A 199 -22.35 3.84 2.31
N PHE A 200 -21.40 4.26 3.14
CA PHE A 200 -20.27 3.43 3.58
C PHE A 200 -20.73 2.23 4.40
N GLU A 201 -21.59 2.43 5.40
CA GLU A 201 -22.13 1.37 6.24
C GLU A 201 -22.93 0.35 5.42
N LYS A 202 -23.76 0.83 4.48
CA LYS A 202 -24.48 -0.05 3.53
C LYS A 202 -23.53 -0.88 2.67
N MET A 203 -22.42 -0.30 2.21
CA MET A 203 -21.41 -1.01 1.44
C MET A 203 -20.75 -2.11 2.29
N GLN A 204 -20.31 -1.79 3.52
CA GLN A 204 -19.71 -2.75 4.44
C GLN A 204 -20.66 -3.91 4.76
N GLU A 205 -21.93 -3.59 5.05
CA GLU A 205 -22.96 -4.58 5.36
C GLU A 205 -23.17 -5.56 4.20
N ARG A 206 -23.21 -5.08 2.95
CA ARG A 206 -23.32 -5.95 1.75
C ARG A 206 -22.11 -6.88 1.63
N ILE A 207 -20.90 -6.35 1.83
CA ILE A 207 -19.66 -7.15 1.78
C ILE A 207 -19.66 -8.23 2.87
N GLU A 208 -20.03 -7.87 4.10
CA GLU A 208 -20.07 -8.79 5.23
C GLU A 208 -21.13 -9.88 5.05
N LYS A 209 -22.34 -9.53 4.60
CA LYS A 209 -23.40 -10.49 4.27
C LYS A 209 -22.95 -11.49 3.21
N ALA A 210 -22.30 -11.03 2.14
CA ALA A 210 -21.77 -11.91 1.10
C ALA A 210 -20.66 -12.83 1.65
N GLY A 211 -19.80 -12.31 2.54
CA GLY A 211 -18.77 -13.09 3.22
C GLY A 211 -19.32 -14.18 4.13
N GLN A 212 -20.38 -13.89 4.90
CA GLN A 212 -21.06 -14.86 5.77
C GLN A 212 -21.74 -15.98 4.97
N ILE A 213 -22.42 -15.63 3.88
CA ILE A 213 -23.11 -16.58 3.00
C ILE A 213 -22.12 -17.31 2.08
N ARG A 214 -20.89 -16.80 1.95
CA ARG A 214 -19.86 -17.26 0.99
C ARG A 214 -20.33 -17.22 -0.46
N ASN A 215 -21.29 -16.34 -0.75
CA ASN A 215 -21.85 -16.17 -2.09
C ASN A 215 -22.36 -14.73 -2.26
N VAL A 216 -22.31 -14.24 -3.49
CA VAL A 216 -22.79 -12.90 -3.84
C VAL A 216 -24.28 -12.95 -4.18
N PRO A 217 -25.12 -12.08 -3.60
CA PRO A 217 -26.55 -12.03 -3.91
C PRO A 217 -26.82 -11.82 -5.41
N ILE A 218 -27.86 -12.48 -5.93
CA ILE A 218 -28.25 -12.43 -7.36
C ILE A 218 -28.51 -10.99 -7.82
N GLU A 219 -29.15 -10.18 -6.97
CA GLU A 219 -29.37 -8.75 -7.24
C GLU A 219 -28.07 -8.06 -7.62
N THR A 220 -26.99 -8.28 -6.85
CA THR A 220 -25.70 -7.66 -7.15
C THR A 220 -25.02 -8.29 -8.36
N ARG A 221 -25.16 -9.61 -8.58
CA ARG A 221 -24.63 -10.28 -9.78
C ARG A 221 -25.23 -9.70 -11.06
N ASN A 222 -26.50 -9.31 -11.03
CA ASN A 222 -27.18 -8.72 -12.18
C ASN A 222 -26.78 -7.26 -12.45
N GLU A 223 -26.20 -6.57 -11.47
CA GLU A 223 -25.74 -5.18 -11.65
C GLU A 223 -24.47 -5.07 -12.52
N HIS A 224 -23.63 -6.13 -12.57
CA HIS A 224 -22.37 -6.10 -13.32
C HIS A 224 -22.08 -7.39 -14.08
N LYS A 225 -21.84 -7.30 -15.39
CA LYS A 225 -21.60 -8.46 -16.27
C LYS A 225 -20.41 -9.34 -15.86
N GLY A 226 -19.40 -8.76 -15.22
CA GLY A 226 -18.19 -9.47 -14.77
C GLY A 226 -18.45 -10.59 -13.75
N PHE A 227 -19.60 -10.57 -13.06
CA PHE A 227 -19.96 -11.68 -12.17
C PHE A 227 -20.22 -13.01 -12.90
N LYS A 228 -20.38 -12.98 -14.24
CA LYS A 228 -20.56 -14.17 -15.07
C LYS A 228 -19.34 -15.10 -15.08
N GLU A 229 -18.16 -14.56 -14.77
CA GLU A 229 -16.92 -15.35 -14.64
C GLU A 229 -17.03 -16.42 -13.54
N TRP A 230 -17.91 -16.21 -12.57
CA TRP A 230 -18.20 -17.15 -11.48
C TRP A 230 -19.56 -17.86 -11.62
N ASP A 231 -20.15 -17.89 -12.84
CA ASP A 231 -21.32 -18.73 -13.12
C ASP A 231 -20.92 -20.21 -13.15
N THR A 232 -19.67 -20.49 -13.54
CA THR A 232 -19.04 -21.80 -13.35
C THR A 232 -18.20 -21.81 -12.07
N LYS A 233 -17.97 -22.99 -11.49
CA LYS A 233 -17.16 -23.11 -10.28
C LYS A 233 -15.71 -22.78 -10.61
N VAL A 234 -15.24 -21.64 -10.10
CA VAL A 234 -13.83 -21.20 -10.19
C VAL A 234 -13.03 -21.85 -9.05
N ASP A 235 -12.02 -22.64 -9.39
CA ASP A 235 -11.04 -23.15 -8.41
C ASP A 235 -9.87 -22.16 -8.33
N PRO A 236 -9.50 -21.63 -7.15
CA PRO A 236 -8.34 -20.74 -6.97
C PRO A 236 -6.98 -21.31 -7.44
N ARG A 237 -6.90 -22.61 -7.76
CA ARG A 237 -5.71 -23.27 -8.30
C ARG A 237 -5.83 -23.63 -9.78
N ASP A 238 -7.04 -23.62 -10.32
CA ASP A 238 -7.33 -23.96 -11.71
C ASP A 238 -8.45 -23.08 -12.28
N HIS A 239 -8.07 -21.96 -12.86
CA HIS A 239 -8.98 -21.03 -13.50
C HIS A 239 -8.28 -20.25 -14.61
N ALA A 240 -9.05 -19.88 -15.64
CA ALA A 240 -8.59 -18.94 -16.65
C ALA A 240 -8.36 -17.54 -16.06
N SER A 241 -7.62 -16.70 -16.78
CA SER A 241 -7.46 -15.31 -16.38
C SER A 241 -8.80 -14.57 -16.42
N ILE A 242 -9.08 -13.79 -15.39
CA ILE A 242 -10.25 -12.92 -15.28
C ILE A 242 -9.76 -11.48 -15.32
N ILE A 243 -10.27 -10.67 -16.25
CA ILE A 243 -9.91 -9.25 -16.35
C ILE A 243 -11.21 -8.45 -16.51
N GLU A 244 -11.49 -7.58 -15.55
CA GLU A 244 -12.72 -6.78 -15.51
C GLU A 244 -12.40 -5.31 -15.27
N VAL A 245 -12.85 -4.46 -16.19
CA VAL A 245 -12.70 -2.99 -16.08
C VAL A 245 -13.93 -2.44 -15.38
N LEU A 246 -13.75 -1.97 -14.15
CA LEU A 246 -14.82 -1.45 -13.30
C LEU A 246 -15.02 0.05 -13.46
N LEU A 247 -13.94 0.79 -13.73
CA LEU A 247 -13.95 2.19 -14.15
C LEU A 247 -13.00 2.33 -15.32
N ARG A 248 -13.45 2.92 -16.42
CA ARG A 248 -12.68 3.00 -17.68
C ARG A 248 -11.70 4.17 -17.71
N GLY A 249 -11.84 5.14 -16.80
CA GLY A 249 -11.07 6.37 -16.86
C GLY A 249 -11.48 7.29 -18.02
N ASN A 250 -10.62 8.27 -18.32
CA ASN A 250 -10.73 9.18 -19.48
C ASN A 250 -12.08 9.93 -19.59
N GLY A 251 -12.71 10.20 -18.45
CA GLY A 251 -13.97 10.96 -18.37
C GLY A 251 -15.23 10.22 -18.79
N VAL A 252 -15.14 8.92 -19.08
CA VAL A 252 -16.32 8.07 -19.34
C VAL A 252 -17.12 7.86 -18.06
N ASP A 253 -16.42 7.47 -16.99
CA ASP A 253 -17.00 7.32 -15.66
C ASP A 253 -16.87 8.64 -14.90
N LYS A 254 -17.97 9.07 -14.29
CA LYS A 254 -18.05 10.30 -13.51
C LYS A 254 -18.48 10.04 -12.08
N ASP A 255 -18.02 10.89 -11.18
CA ASP A 255 -18.44 10.93 -9.79
C ASP A 255 -19.82 11.58 -9.62
N ASP A 256 -20.33 11.65 -8.39
CA ASP A 256 -21.64 12.25 -8.08
C ASP A 256 -21.69 13.78 -8.37
N GLU A 257 -20.54 14.43 -8.55
CA GLU A 257 -20.40 15.85 -8.87
C GLU A 257 -20.15 16.11 -10.38
N GLY A 258 -20.00 15.04 -11.18
CA GLY A 258 -19.76 15.11 -12.62
C GLY A 258 -18.28 15.18 -13.04
N ASN A 259 -17.34 15.04 -12.10
CA ASN A 259 -15.91 15.01 -12.39
C ASN A 259 -15.48 13.61 -12.90
N PRO A 260 -14.42 13.53 -13.74
CA PRO A 260 -13.89 12.26 -14.21
C PRO A 260 -13.38 11.38 -13.06
N MET A 261 -13.63 10.07 -13.15
CA MET A 261 -13.08 9.06 -12.24
C MET A 261 -11.81 8.43 -12.83
N PRO A 262 -10.85 7.98 -11.99
CA PRO A 262 -9.67 7.25 -12.45
C PRO A 262 -10.03 5.85 -12.98
N SER A 263 -9.11 5.25 -13.72
CA SER A 263 -9.23 3.87 -14.21
C SER A 263 -9.15 2.87 -13.05
N LEU A 264 -9.98 1.83 -13.08
CA LEU A 264 -9.94 0.74 -12.11
C LEU A 264 -10.15 -0.60 -12.80
N VAL A 265 -9.13 -1.45 -12.76
CA VAL A 265 -9.11 -2.77 -13.40
C VAL A 265 -8.90 -3.85 -12.34
N TYR A 266 -9.80 -4.83 -12.31
CA TYR A 266 -9.64 -6.07 -11.56
C TYR A 266 -9.00 -7.12 -12.45
N VAL A 267 -8.00 -7.81 -11.91
CA VAL A 267 -7.25 -8.86 -12.60
C VAL A 267 -7.13 -10.06 -11.68
N SER A 268 -7.45 -11.24 -12.19
CA SER A 268 -7.02 -12.50 -11.60
C SER A 268 -6.29 -13.27 -12.68
N ARG A 269 -5.02 -13.56 -12.44
CA ARG A 269 -4.16 -14.23 -13.42
C ARG A 269 -4.56 -15.69 -13.59
N GLU A 270 -4.31 -16.26 -14.77
CA GLU A 270 -4.53 -17.69 -14.99
C GLU A 270 -3.69 -18.54 -14.01
N LYS A 271 -4.31 -19.60 -13.52
CA LYS A 271 -3.66 -20.63 -12.70
C LYS A 271 -3.99 -22.01 -13.23
N ARG A 272 -2.98 -22.86 -13.27
CA ARG A 272 -3.09 -24.28 -13.64
C ARG A 272 -2.28 -25.11 -12.64
N PRO A 273 -2.77 -26.28 -12.21
CA PRO A 273 -2.02 -27.16 -11.30
C PRO A 273 -0.65 -27.61 -11.86
N THR A 274 -0.52 -27.66 -13.19
CA THR A 274 0.71 -28.05 -13.89
C THR A 274 1.78 -26.96 -13.92
N SER A 275 1.41 -25.70 -13.62
CA SER A 275 2.29 -24.54 -13.75
C SER A 275 2.61 -23.95 -12.38
N HIS A 276 3.89 -23.96 -12.00
CA HIS A 276 4.32 -23.38 -10.74
C HIS A 276 4.14 -21.85 -10.77
N HIS A 277 3.44 -21.30 -9.78
CA HIS A 277 3.24 -19.86 -9.67
C HIS A 277 4.15 -19.20 -8.64
N ARG A 278 4.50 -17.92 -8.86
CA ARG A 278 5.43 -17.15 -8.01
C ARG A 278 4.72 -16.20 -7.05
N PHE A 279 3.55 -16.61 -6.51
CA PHE A 279 2.72 -15.81 -5.59
C PHE A 279 2.71 -14.31 -5.94
N LYS A 280 3.09 -13.44 -4.99
CA LYS A 280 3.15 -11.98 -5.15
C LYS A 280 4.08 -11.51 -6.27
N ALA A 281 5.24 -12.16 -6.44
CA ALA A 281 6.16 -11.79 -7.52
C ALA A 281 5.55 -12.08 -8.91
N GLY A 282 4.83 -13.19 -9.05
CA GLY A 282 4.10 -13.52 -10.27
C GLY A 282 2.94 -12.55 -10.54
N ALA A 283 2.17 -12.21 -9.50
CA ALA A 283 1.09 -11.24 -9.58
C ALA A 283 1.57 -9.84 -10.02
N LEU A 284 2.62 -9.32 -9.40
CA LEU A 284 3.20 -8.02 -9.76
C LEU A 284 3.72 -8.01 -11.20
N ASN A 285 4.49 -9.02 -11.60
CA ASN A 285 5.01 -9.11 -12.97
C ASN A 285 3.88 -9.20 -14.01
N ALA A 286 2.79 -9.91 -13.67
CA ALA A 286 1.61 -10.03 -14.52
C ALA A 286 0.79 -8.75 -14.59
N LEU A 287 0.95 -7.78 -13.68
CA LEU A 287 0.31 -6.47 -13.74
C LEU A 287 1.17 -5.43 -14.50
N VAL A 288 2.49 -5.55 -14.45
CA VAL A 288 3.40 -4.66 -15.20
C VAL A 288 3.26 -4.84 -16.72
N GLN A 289 2.91 -6.03 -17.20
CA GLN A 289 2.72 -6.26 -18.65
C GLN A 289 1.42 -5.62 -19.19
N PRO A 290 0.24 -5.79 -18.57
CA PRO A 290 -1.00 -5.13 -18.96
C PRO A 290 -0.98 -3.62 -18.78
N SER A 291 -0.35 -3.07 -17.73
CA SER A 291 -0.35 -1.61 -17.53
C SER A 291 0.38 -0.88 -18.66
N VAL A 292 1.42 -1.50 -19.23
CA VAL A 292 2.12 -0.99 -20.43
C VAL A 292 1.25 -1.02 -21.71
N GLY A 293 0.23 -1.87 -21.77
CA GLY A 293 -0.62 -2.06 -22.94
C GLY A 293 -2.02 -1.43 -22.87
N ILE A 294 -2.54 -1.18 -21.67
CA ILE A 294 -3.89 -0.62 -21.43
C ILE A 294 -3.86 0.91 -21.47
N ASP A 295 -2.72 1.54 -21.11
CA ASP A 295 -2.55 2.99 -21.05
C ASP A 295 -2.03 3.61 -22.39
N LYS A 296 -2.28 2.95 -23.54
CA LYS A 296 -2.02 3.46 -24.91
C LYS A 296 -3.30 3.58 -25.72
#